data_AF-A0A9P9DQA2-F1
#
_entry.id   AF-A0A9P9DQA2-F1
#
_cell.length_a   1.000
_cell.length_b   1.000
_cell.length_c   1.000
_cell.angle_alpha   90.00
_cell.angle_beta   90.00
_cell.angle_gamma   90.00
#
_symmetry.space_group_name_H-M   'P 1'
#
loop_
_entity.id
_entity.type
_entity.pdbx_description
1 polymer ?
#
loop_
_entity_poly.entity_id
_entity_poly.type
_entity_poly.pdbx_seq_one_letter_code
_entity_poly.pdbx_strand_id
1 'polypeptide(L)'
;MESADTMVVTSDAEVVENGDGATEPNQAQTEIRHGNSSVDTGNHRDARSSKARVSIACTICRAQHLRCDAALPTCSRCRSLNKKCIYTNIRRSRRKQMNQKEAMIMGSASGEETMGENLFTDYSPTLGETHDADFSFPVTVEPFRQNVPGFNIAVTSAAMDGFYTYFFKGHPFVLPKPHLICQLDRDAASLTNLISIITLIGSMYIQDGRYETFRQDVDRAVQKELPSDGFTVQALMLFALVLEWSGESERATSVLQQAKVIALHIRLDSRTFASKHGQGDPVLEESWRRTWWELYVVDGLFAGIRHWPTFSLWTQGVEVELPNEEDNYTDSVILPPKTLSDYDNRGFEDVEVSFSSYTYLIDAIRILGTVLGAGDIAGGSALSLVKNAEANIMSWYLHLPQSKRDPVRPDGIVDEILFRAHMVINTAATHLHRPRSMLHYSTMELLCSKYAPPLPAEVISPDENHHNRHTHKAIHAAKTFIDLLTVSTSPITHSPFVMCMGSMAMATHMSGCEYLLRGSDYTHARDRVRMFLGILKAFKSIWPQATKWSSEISLMAKAVFENRDAHGELTVESIRTIPQVEQRVFTDSLVPESGNAPTGGSLDFMLADVISDAI
;
A
#
# COMPACT_ATOMS: atom_id res chain seq x y z
N MET A 1 -40.40 -37.56 -29.19
CA MET A 1 -41.21 -37.78 -30.41
C MET A 1 -42.56 -37.17 -30.08
N GLU A 2 -43.02 -36.22 -30.89
CA GLU A 2 -44.23 -35.39 -30.69
C GLU A 2 -44.20 -34.50 -29.42
N SER A 3 -44.48 -33.18 -29.39
CA SER A 3 -45.07 -32.16 -30.29
C SER A 3 -46.52 -31.76 -29.98
N ALA A 4 -46.77 -30.45 -30.09
CA ALA A 4 -48.03 -29.71 -29.96
C ALA A 4 -48.67 -29.63 -28.55
N ASP A 5 -49.53 -28.67 -28.21
CA ASP A 5 -49.63 -27.20 -28.46
C ASP A 5 -51.08 -26.72 -28.19
N THR A 6 -51.24 -25.39 -28.11
CA THR A 6 -52.44 -24.58 -28.43
C THR A 6 -53.60 -24.31 -27.43
N MET A 7 -53.92 -23.00 -27.37
CA MET A 7 -55.24 -22.32 -27.25
C MET A 7 -56.01 -22.23 -25.90
N VAL A 8 -55.73 -21.13 -25.18
CA VAL A 8 -56.56 -19.89 -25.13
C VAL A 8 -58.10 -20.01 -25.18
N VAL A 9 -58.77 -19.38 -24.20
CA VAL A 9 -60.09 -18.73 -24.33
C VAL A 9 -60.06 -17.37 -23.61
N THR A 10 -60.82 -16.37 -24.09
CA THR A 10 -60.83 -14.96 -23.64
C THR A 10 -62.24 -14.39 -23.50
N SER A 11 -62.47 -13.50 -22.52
CA SER A 11 -63.61 -12.56 -22.40
C SER A 11 -63.51 -11.82 -21.04
N ASP A 12 -63.86 -10.55 -20.82
CA ASP A 12 -64.15 -9.35 -21.65
C ASP A 12 -63.91 -8.13 -20.71
N ALA A 13 -63.27 -7.03 -21.10
CA ALA A 13 -63.69 -5.91 -21.96
C ALA A 13 -64.77 -4.99 -21.34
N GLU A 14 -64.43 -3.70 -21.12
CA GLU A 14 -64.97 -2.48 -21.78
C GLU A 14 -64.26 -1.21 -21.20
N VAL A 15 -63.80 -0.16 -21.93
CA VAL A 15 -64.40 0.72 -23.00
C VAL A 15 -65.27 1.84 -22.36
N VAL A 16 -65.29 3.15 -22.71
CA VAL A 16 -64.90 4.04 -23.85
C VAL A 16 -64.63 5.47 -23.26
N GLU A 17 -64.03 6.54 -23.85
CA GLU A 17 -62.97 6.81 -24.85
C GLU A 17 -62.71 8.35 -24.94
N ASN A 18 -61.52 8.77 -25.43
CA ASN A 18 -61.17 9.95 -26.28
C ASN A 18 -61.57 11.42 -25.92
N GLY A 19 -60.91 12.47 -26.43
CA GLY A 19 -59.71 12.56 -27.28
C GLY A 19 -59.42 13.98 -27.84
N ASP A 20 -58.31 14.12 -28.57
CA ASP A 20 -57.90 15.18 -29.55
C ASP A 20 -57.82 16.69 -29.13
N GLY A 21 -56.98 17.55 -29.73
CA GLY A 21 -55.88 17.33 -30.70
C GLY A 21 -55.31 18.62 -31.37
N ALA A 22 -54.11 18.52 -31.95
CA ALA A 22 -53.48 19.33 -33.03
C ALA A 22 -52.85 20.75 -32.83
N THR A 23 -51.54 20.83 -33.19
CA THR A 23 -50.79 21.84 -34.00
C THR A 23 -50.62 23.34 -33.63
N GLU A 24 -49.36 23.73 -33.32
CA GLU A 24 -48.46 24.73 -33.99
C GLU A 24 -48.91 26.17 -34.41
N PRO A 25 -47.98 27.16 -34.66
CA PRO A 25 -46.60 27.40 -34.14
C PRO A 25 -46.27 28.91 -33.87
N ASN A 26 -44.96 29.25 -33.77
CA ASN A 26 -44.28 30.49 -34.28
C ASN A 26 -43.57 31.46 -33.28
N GLN A 27 -42.88 32.50 -33.79
CA GLN A 27 -41.64 33.09 -33.24
C GLN A 27 -41.70 34.56 -32.74
N ALA A 28 -41.07 34.81 -31.58
CA ALA A 28 -40.05 35.84 -31.26
C ALA A 28 -40.28 37.39 -31.29
N GLN A 29 -39.37 38.07 -30.54
CA GLN A 29 -38.79 39.44 -30.70
C GLN A 29 -39.16 40.63 -29.76
N THR A 30 -38.27 40.86 -28.77
CA THR A 30 -37.38 42.04 -28.50
C THR A 30 -37.85 43.50 -28.23
N GLU A 31 -36.88 44.27 -27.66
CA GLU A 31 -36.76 45.73 -27.40
C GLU A 31 -37.42 46.25 -26.09
N ILE A 32 -37.01 47.36 -25.42
CA ILE A 32 -36.18 48.57 -25.68
C ILE A 32 -35.39 48.90 -24.36
N ARG A 33 -34.25 49.64 -24.21
CA ARG A 33 -33.03 50.04 -24.97
C ARG A 33 -32.26 51.12 -24.13
N HIS A 34 -30.92 51.27 -24.25
CA HIS A 34 -29.99 52.42 -23.92
C HIS A 34 -28.64 51.89 -23.36
N GLY A 35 -27.43 52.37 -23.70
CA GLY A 35 -26.92 53.43 -24.60
C GLY A 35 -25.65 54.06 -23.96
N ASN A 36 -24.41 53.87 -24.42
CA ASN A 36 -23.72 54.42 -25.61
C ASN A 36 -22.39 53.63 -25.83
N SER A 37 -21.92 53.28 -27.05
CA SER A 37 -21.17 54.09 -28.04
C SER A 37 -19.85 54.69 -27.51
N SER A 38 -18.69 54.67 -28.19
CA SER A 38 -18.27 54.27 -29.56
C SER A 38 -16.82 53.70 -29.50
N VAL A 39 -16.05 53.35 -30.55
CA VAL A 39 -16.11 53.47 -32.03
C VAL A 39 -15.28 52.33 -32.69
N ASP A 40 -15.20 52.27 -34.01
CA ASP A 40 -14.49 51.23 -34.81
C ASP A 40 -13.06 51.64 -35.28
N THR A 41 -12.20 50.65 -35.57
CA THR A 41 -11.14 50.66 -36.61
C THR A 41 -10.46 49.29 -36.71
N GLY A 42 -10.71 48.54 -37.79
CA GLY A 42 -10.13 47.20 -38.01
C GLY A 42 -8.78 47.16 -38.75
N ASN A 43 -8.10 46.01 -38.70
CA ASN A 43 -7.09 45.63 -39.72
C ASN A 43 -6.95 44.09 -39.84
N HIS A 44 -6.29 43.63 -40.91
CA HIS A 44 -6.25 42.26 -41.42
C HIS A 44 -5.26 41.29 -40.74
N ARG A 45 -5.56 39.98 -40.87
CA ARG A 45 -4.64 38.81 -40.86
C ARG A 45 -3.95 38.50 -39.50
N ASP A 46 -3.76 37.26 -39.04
CA ASP A 46 -3.77 35.93 -39.68
C ASP A 46 -4.40 34.84 -38.78
N ALA A 47 -4.75 33.70 -39.37
CA ALA A 47 -5.24 32.53 -38.64
C ALA A 47 -4.11 31.81 -37.86
N ARG A 48 -4.21 31.77 -36.52
CA ARG A 48 -3.32 30.96 -35.66
C ARG A 48 -4.06 30.24 -34.53
N SER A 49 -4.10 28.91 -34.67
CA SER A 49 -4.14 27.88 -33.62
C SER A 49 -4.36 28.39 -32.18
N SER A 50 -5.52 28.07 -31.61
CA SER A 50 -5.90 28.39 -30.23
C SER A 50 -4.97 27.71 -29.22
N LYS A 51 -4.00 28.45 -28.69
CA LYS A 51 -3.12 27.96 -27.61
C LYS A 51 -3.91 27.61 -26.36
N ALA A 52 -3.61 26.44 -25.79
CA ALA A 52 -4.27 25.90 -24.60
C ALA A 52 -4.23 26.88 -23.40
N ARG A 53 -5.26 26.80 -22.53
CA ARG A 53 -5.23 27.44 -21.21
C ARG A 53 -4.10 26.84 -20.39
N VAL A 54 -3.14 27.66 -19.94
CA VAL A 54 -2.03 27.16 -19.11
C VAL A 54 -2.42 27.12 -17.64
N SER A 55 -2.08 26.03 -16.96
CA SER A 55 -2.56 25.68 -15.61
C SER A 55 -1.82 26.35 -14.45
N ILE A 56 -0.78 27.17 -14.70
CA ILE A 56 -0.02 27.85 -13.65
C ILE A 56 0.39 29.27 -14.03
N ALA A 57 0.18 30.21 -13.10
CA ALA A 57 0.66 31.59 -13.18
C ALA A 57 1.81 31.82 -12.19
N CYS A 58 2.77 32.69 -12.54
CA CYS A 58 3.82 33.09 -11.60
C CYS A 58 3.28 33.95 -10.46
N THR A 59 4.01 34.02 -9.34
CA THR A 59 3.61 34.74 -8.11
C THR A 59 3.24 36.20 -8.36
N ILE A 60 4.01 36.92 -9.19
CA ILE A 60 3.74 38.34 -9.50
C ILE A 60 2.43 38.49 -10.29
N CYS A 61 2.22 37.68 -11.33
CA CYS A 61 0.97 37.69 -12.10
C CYS A 61 -0.22 37.27 -11.23
N ARG A 62 -0.06 36.26 -10.36
CA ARG A 62 -1.10 35.78 -9.43
C ARG A 62 -1.46 36.85 -8.40
N ALA A 63 -0.48 37.48 -7.76
CA ALA A 63 -0.70 38.53 -6.75
C ALA A 63 -1.32 39.83 -7.32
N GLN A 64 -1.23 40.05 -8.62
CA GLN A 64 -1.84 41.19 -9.31
C GLN A 64 -3.12 40.82 -10.08
N HIS A 65 -3.59 39.57 -10.00
CA HIS A 65 -4.70 39.02 -10.80
C HIS A 65 -4.55 39.24 -12.33
N LEU A 66 -3.32 39.22 -12.84
CA LEU A 66 -2.99 39.45 -14.25
C LEU A 66 -2.73 38.14 -14.99
N ARG A 67 -3.15 38.08 -16.26
CA ARG A 67 -2.92 36.91 -17.14
C ARG A 67 -1.43 36.64 -17.32
N CYS A 68 -1.02 35.41 -17.01
CA CYS A 68 0.34 34.91 -17.22
C CYS A 68 0.41 34.10 -18.53
N ASP A 69 1.52 34.18 -19.25
CA ASP A 69 1.83 33.32 -20.42
C ASP A 69 2.61 32.05 -20.04
N ALA A 70 2.91 31.87 -18.75
CA ALA A 70 3.58 30.70 -18.15
C ALA A 70 4.96 30.34 -18.74
N ALA A 71 5.57 31.22 -19.54
CA ALA A 71 6.88 30.98 -20.12
C ALA A 71 7.96 30.84 -19.03
N LEU A 72 8.83 29.83 -19.19
CA LEU A 72 9.99 29.57 -18.35
C LEU A 72 11.26 30.10 -19.02
N PRO A 73 12.28 30.57 -18.27
CA PRO A 73 12.26 30.77 -16.82
C PRO A 73 11.41 31.98 -16.36
N THR A 74 11.22 32.96 -17.25
CA THR A 74 10.58 34.25 -16.94
C THR A 74 9.44 34.54 -17.92
N CYS A 75 8.22 34.67 -17.39
CA CYS A 75 7.02 35.02 -18.13
C CYS A 75 7.19 36.36 -18.87
N SER A 76 6.60 36.52 -20.05
CA SER A 76 6.83 37.69 -20.91
C SER A 76 6.52 39.02 -20.20
N ARG A 77 5.49 39.05 -19.34
CA ARG A 77 5.10 40.25 -18.58
C ARG A 77 6.04 40.56 -17.41
N CYS A 78 6.59 39.56 -16.72
CA CYS A 78 7.61 39.79 -15.71
C CYS A 78 8.95 40.19 -16.34
N ARG A 79 9.24 39.71 -17.55
CA ARG A 79 10.41 40.10 -18.34
C ARG A 79 10.35 41.57 -18.73
N SER A 80 9.23 42.03 -19.30
CA SER A 80 9.07 43.44 -19.72
C SER A 80 9.03 44.43 -18.56
N LEU A 81 8.54 44.00 -17.38
CA LEU A 81 8.50 44.83 -16.16
C LEU A 81 9.75 44.68 -15.27
N ASN A 82 10.75 43.90 -15.73
CA ASN A 82 11.96 43.51 -14.99
C ASN A 82 11.67 43.09 -13.52
N LYS A 83 10.67 42.20 -13.34
CA LYS A 83 10.28 41.67 -12.02
C LYS A 83 10.68 40.20 -11.87
N LYS A 84 11.06 39.82 -10.65
CA LYS A 84 11.49 38.46 -10.29
C LYS A 84 10.32 37.47 -10.44
N CYS A 85 10.27 36.80 -11.59
CA CYS A 85 9.27 35.77 -11.90
C CYS A 85 9.57 34.50 -11.11
N ILE A 86 8.62 34.04 -10.29
CA ILE A 86 8.74 32.79 -9.51
C ILE A 86 7.46 31.97 -9.72
N TYR A 87 7.57 30.67 -9.98
CA TYR A 87 6.43 29.75 -10.05
C TYR A 87 6.43 28.85 -8.81
N THR A 88 5.49 29.08 -7.89
CA THR A 88 5.41 28.38 -6.60
C THR A 88 4.40 27.24 -6.64
N ASN A 89 4.69 26.18 -7.41
CA ASN A 89 4.31 24.79 -7.10
C ASN A 89 4.91 23.77 -8.10
N ILE A 90 6.24 23.72 -8.20
CA ILE A 90 6.95 22.67 -8.97
C ILE A 90 8.15 22.13 -8.17
N ARG A 91 8.01 20.90 -7.66
CA ARG A 91 9.09 19.91 -7.42
C ARG A 91 10.34 20.41 -6.67
N ARG A 92 10.19 20.97 -5.46
CA ARG A 92 11.31 21.54 -4.69
C ARG A 92 12.31 20.54 -4.06
N SER A 93 12.04 19.23 -4.10
CA SER A 93 12.98 18.20 -3.60
C SER A 93 14.10 17.85 -4.59
N ARG A 94 13.76 17.45 -5.83
CA ARG A 94 14.72 16.85 -6.80
C ARG A 94 15.93 17.71 -7.19
N ARG A 95 15.94 19.02 -6.92
CA ARG A 95 17.07 19.90 -7.29
C ARG A 95 18.08 20.18 -6.18
N LYS A 96 17.86 19.72 -4.94
CA LYS A 96 18.85 19.88 -3.86
C LYS A 96 19.91 18.75 -3.85
N GLN A 97 19.58 17.57 -4.39
CA GLN A 97 20.49 16.42 -4.49
C GLN A 97 21.50 16.50 -5.66
N MET A 98 21.20 17.20 -6.77
CA MET A 98 22.17 17.38 -7.87
C MET A 98 23.36 18.27 -7.45
N ASN A 99 23.07 19.45 -6.91
CA ASN A 99 24.08 20.47 -6.61
C ASN A 99 25.03 20.13 -5.45
N GLN A 100 24.84 18.99 -4.76
CA GLN A 100 25.83 18.45 -3.81
C GLN A 100 26.77 17.41 -4.44
N LYS A 101 26.45 16.87 -5.63
CA LYS A 101 27.31 15.89 -6.32
C LYS A 101 28.33 16.54 -7.26
N GLU A 102 28.01 17.72 -7.79
CA GLU A 102 28.89 18.48 -8.71
C GLU A 102 30.01 19.25 -7.98
N ALA A 103 29.86 19.50 -6.68
CA ALA A 103 30.85 20.23 -5.87
C ALA A 103 32.04 19.38 -5.37
N MET A 104 32.06 18.08 -5.71
CA MET A 104 33.08 17.13 -5.25
C MET A 104 33.87 16.48 -6.41
N ILE A 105 33.70 16.98 -7.64
CA ILE A 105 34.34 16.48 -8.87
C ILE A 105 35.05 17.62 -9.63
N MET A 106 35.90 18.37 -8.93
CA MET A 106 37.02 19.13 -9.52
C MET A 106 38.09 19.35 -8.43
N GLY A 107 39.20 18.61 -8.51
CA GLY A 107 40.26 18.67 -7.50
C GLY A 107 41.49 17.86 -7.85
N SER A 108 42.41 18.48 -8.62
CA SER A 108 43.77 18.02 -8.94
C SER A 108 43.92 16.77 -9.82
N ALA A 109 44.87 16.85 -10.77
CA ALA A 109 45.28 15.75 -11.64
C ALA A 109 46.81 15.78 -11.84
N SER A 110 47.44 14.61 -11.89
CA SER A 110 48.75 14.32 -12.50
C SER A 110 49.05 12.82 -12.40
N GLY A 111 49.96 12.29 -13.22
CA GLY A 111 50.55 10.95 -13.00
C GLY A 111 50.27 9.84 -14.03
N GLU A 112 50.52 10.13 -15.32
CA GLU A 112 51.22 9.30 -16.33
C GLU A 112 50.90 7.80 -16.59
N GLU A 113 51.19 7.42 -17.83
CA GLU A 113 50.97 6.12 -18.50
C GLU A 113 51.92 5.01 -17.98
N THR A 114 51.64 3.71 -18.14
CA THR A 114 51.94 2.97 -19.39
C THR A 114 51.36 1.54 -19.41
N MET A 115 51.40 0.90 -20.59
CA MET A 115 50.82 -0.43 -20.89
C MET A 115 51.68 -1.63 -20.45
N GLY A 116 51.06 -2.81 -20.34
CA GLY A 116 51.74 -4.11 -20.30
C GLY A 116 50.77 -5.30 -20.29
N GLU A 117 50.76 -6.12 -21.36
CA GLU A 117 49.98 -7.36 -21.47
C GLU A 117 50.81 -8.61 -21.07
N ASN A 118 50.19 -9.80 -21.18
CA ASN A 118 50.78 -11.15 -21.30
C ASN A 118 51.09 -11.95 -20.00
N LEU A 119 51.00 -13.29 -19.95
CA LEU A 119 50.30 -14.33 -20.75
C LEU A 119 50.46 -15.71 -20.02
N PHE A 120 49.71 -16.75 -20.46
CA PHE A 120 50.00 -18.20 -20.29
C PHE A 120 50.01 -18.80 -18.84
N THR A 121 49.87 -20.11 -18.58
CA THR A 121 49.61 -21.31 -19.43
C THR A 121 48.81 -22.40 -18.68
N ASP A 122 48.37 -23.42 -19.43
CA ASP A 122 47.72 -24.69 -19.06
C ASP A 122 48.29 -25.49 -17.88
N TYR A 123 47.48 -26.40 -17.31
CA TYR A 123 47.69 -27.85 -17.52
C TYR A 123 46.44 -28.70 -17.19
N SER A 124 46.39 -29.92 -17.71
CA SER A 124 45.42 -30.98 -17.36
C SER A 124 46.06 -32.36 -17.52
N PRO A 125 45.54 -33.40 -16.85
CA PRO A 125 45.36 -34.67 -17.57
C PRO A 125 44.07 -35.44 -17.24
N THR A 126 43.64 -36.24 -18.21
CA THR A 126 42.59 -37.28 -18.18
C THR A 126 43.24 -38.66 -17.84
N LEU A 127 42.58 -39.83 -17.75
CA LEU A 127 41.18 -40.32 -17.86
C LEU A 127 41.06 -41.62 -17.01
N GLY A 128 39.86 -42.21 -16.87
CA GLY A 128 39.69 -43.61 -16.43
C GLY A 128 38.23 -44.08 -16.45
N GLU A 129 37.94 -45.22 -17.08
CA GLU A 129 36.60 -45.78 -17.33
C GLU A 129 36.40 -47.15 -16.65
N THR A 130 35.14 -47.63 -16.51
CA THR A 130 34.73 -49.04 -16.83
C THR A 130 33.22 -49.33 -16.64
N HIS A 131 32.56 -49.68 -17.76
CA HIS A 131 31.49 -50.70 -17.97
C HIS A 131 30.13 -50.79 -17.21
N ASP A 132 29.09 -50.86 -18.07
CA ASP A 132 27.91 -51.77 -18.12
C ASP A 132 26.76 -51.80 -17.09
N ALA A 133 25.55 -51.47 -17.58
CA ALA A 133 24.39 -52.38 -17.67
C ALA A 133 23.35 -51.87 -18.70
N ASP A 134 22.56 -52.78 -19.31
CA ASP A 134 21.63 -52.51 -20.44
C ASP A 134 20.15 -52.76 -20.06
N PHE A 135 19.23 -51.92 -20.54
CA PHE A 135 17.79 -52.19 -20.68
C PHE A 135 17.13 -51.25 -21.72
N SER A 136 16.10 -51.73 -22.43
CA SER A 136 15.52 -51.10 -23.63
C SER A 136 14.01 -50.77 -23.53
N PHE A 137 13.49 -50.11 -24.60
CA PHE A 137 12.08 -49.72 -24.90
C PHE A 137 11.56 -48.39 -24.32
N PRO A 138 10.62 -47.70 -25.00
CA PRO A 138 10.49 -47.52 -26.47
C PRO A 138 10.43 -46.03 -26.88
N VAL A 139 10.66 -45.74 -28.16
CA VAL A 139 10.69 -44.36 -28.69
C VAL A 139 9.31 -43.69 -28.63
N THR A 140 9.24 -42.55 -27.93
CA THR A 140 8.16 -41.55 -28.06
C THR A 140 8.76 -40.27 -28.63
N VAL A 141 8.10 -39.63 -29.59
CA VAL A 141 8.62 -38.43 -30.26
C VAL A 141 8.29 -37.19 -29.42
N GLU A 142 9.26 -36.70 -28.63
CA GLU A 142 9.14 -35.36 -28.02
C GLU A 142 9.24 -34.26 -29.10
N PRO A 143 8.48 -33.16 -28.98
CA PRO A 143 8.75 -31.93 -29.71
C PRO A 143 10.06 -31.29 -29.22
N PHE A 144 10.71 -30.50 -30.08
CA PHE A 144 12.01 -29.87 -29.79
C PHE A 144 11.97 -28.91 -28.59
N ARG A 145 12.25 -29.41 -27.38
CA ARG A 145 12.58 -28.57 -26.21
C ARG A 145 13.93 -27.88 -26.45
N GLN A 146 13.97 -26.55 -26.35
CA GLN A 146 15.24 -25.83 -26.26
C GLN A 146 15.83 -26.03 -24.86
N ASN A 147 16.72 -27.01 -24.73
CA ASN A 147 17.30 -27.42 -23.44
C ASN A 147 18.20 -26.34 -22.83
N VAL A 148 17.64 -25.57 -21.88
CA VAL A 148 18.39 -24.79 -20.88
C VAL A 148 18.50 -25.66 -19.61
N PRO A 149 19.66 -26.29 -19.31
CA PRO A 149 19.71 -27.42 -18.37
C PRO A 149 19.26 -27.13 -16.93
N GLY A 150 19.32 -25.88 -16.47
CA GLY A 150 18.85 -25.49 -15.13
C GLY A 150 17.34 -25.25 -15.03
N PHE A 151 16.63 -24.97 -16.13
CA PHE A 151 15.28 -24.43 -16.06
C PHE A 151 14.21 -25.47 -15.70
N ASN A 152 14.25 -26.64 -16.34
CA ASN A 152 13.29 -27.73 -16.06
C ASN A 152 13.28 -28.16 -14.58
N ILE A 153 14.43 -28.04 -13.89
CA ILE A 153 14.59 -28.43 -12.48
C ILE A 153 13.86 -27.46 -11.52
N ALA A 154 13.83 -26.16 -11.84
CA ALA A 154 13.15 -25.16 -11.00
C ALA A 154 11.61 -25.32 -11.04
N VAL A 155 11.07 -25.69 -12.20
CA VAL A 155 9.64 -25.87 -12.46
C VAL A 155 9.03 -27.04 -11.67
N THR A 156 9.79 -28.14 -11.56
CA THR A 156 9.42 -29.33 -10.79
C THR A 156 9.96 -29.28 -9.36
N SER A 157 10.40 -28.12 -8.86
CA SER A 157 10.99 -28.01 -7.53
C SER A 157 9.92 -27.92 -6.44
N ALA A 158 10.14 -28.63 -5.32
CA ALA A 158 9.33 -28.50 -4.11
C ALA A 158 9.29 -27.05 -3.58
N ALA A 159 10.29 -26.23 -3.92
CA ALA A 159 10.29 -24.81 -3.63
C ALA A 159 9.19 -24.06 -4.42
N MET A 160 9.02 -24.31 -5.72
CA MET A 160 7.89 -23.73 -6.48
C MET A 160 6.53 -24.15 -5.89
N ASP A 161 6.39 -25.41 -5.47
CA ASP A 161 5.18 -25.87 -4.76
C ASP A 161 4.98 -25.19 -3.41
N GLY A 162 6.07 -24.90 -2.67
CA GLY A 162 6.03 -24.08 -1.46
C GLY A 162 5.46 -22.67 -1.72
N PHE A 163 5.86 -22.01 -2.80
CA PHE A 163 5.31 -20.71 -3.18
C PHE A 163 3.79 -20.78 -3.44
N TYR A 164 3.34 -21.75 -4.24
CA TYR A 164 1.91 -21.88 -4.55
C TYR A 164 1.07 -22.37 -3.37
N THR A 165 1.65 -23.13 -2.44
CA THR A 165 0.97 -23.62 -1.23
C THR A 165 0.79 -22.52 -0.19
N TYR A 166 1.85 -21.76 0.12
CA TYR A 166 1.88 -20.86 1.28
C TYR A 166 1.79 -19.37 0.94
N PHE A 167 2.22 -18.94 -0.26
CA PHE A 167 2.35 -17.52 -0.58
C PHE A 167 1.36 -17.01 -1.64
N PHE A 168 1.14 -17.79 -2.70
CA PHE A 168 0.34 -17.36 -3.86
C PHE A 168 -1.07 -16.93 -3.48
N LYS A 169 -1.75 -17.62 -2.55
CA LYS A 169 -3.13 -17.28 -2.14
C LYS A 169 -3.25 -15.87 -1.55
N GLY A 170 -2.25 -15.43 -0.79
CA GLY A 170 -2.19 -14.06 -0.26
C GLY A 170 -1.79 -13.02 -1.30
N HIS A 171 -1.11 -13.42 -2.38
CA HIS A 171 -0.59 -12.53 -3.43
C HIS A 171 -0.79 -13.11 -4.86
N PRO A 172 -2.02 -13.34 -5.32
CA PRO A 172 -2.32 -14.04 -6.58
C PRO A 172 -2.31 -13.07 -7.76
N PHE A 173 -1.14 -12.51 -8.07
CA PHE A 173 -0.93 -11.55 -9.17
C PHE A 173 0.00 -12.06 -10.28
N VAL A 174 0.78 -13.11 -10.01
CA VAL A 174 1.47 -13.92 -11.03
C VAL A 174 0.49 -14.94 -11.62
N LEU A 175 0.84 -15.60 -12.73
CA LEU A 175 0.02 -16.67 -13.31
C LEU A 175 -0.24 -17.83 -12.30
N PRO A 176 -1.40 -18.51 -12.35
CA PRO A 176 -1.61 -19.79 -11.67
C PRO A 176 -0.60 -20.84 -12.17
N LYS A 177 -0.18 -21.80 -11.32
CA LYS A 177 0.94 -22.72 -11.64
C LYS A 177 0.84 -23.40 -13.01
N PRO A 178 -0.31 -23.95 -13.47
CA PRO A 178 -0.41 -24.58 -14.79
C PRO A 178 -0.09 -23.60 -15.93
N HIS A 179 -0.63 -22.39 -15.87
CA HIS A 179 -0.40 -21.35 -16.88
C HIS A 179 1.02 -20.79 -16.81
N LEU A 180 1.62 -20.68 -15.62
CA LEU A 180 3.04 -20.32 -15.48
C LEU A 180 3.95 -21.33 -16.20
N ILE A 181 3.63 -22.63 -16.10
CA ILE A 181 4.36 -23.71 -16.80
C ILE A 181 4.16 -23.59 -18.32
N CYS A 182 2.91 -23.52 -18.78
CA CYS A 182 2.61 -23.41 -20.21
C CYS A 182 3.20 -22.14 -20.84
N GLN A 183 3.28 -21.03 -20.09
CA GLN A 183 3.92 -19.81 -20.56
C GLN A 183 5.45 -19.92 -20.58
N LEU A 184 6.05 -20.67 -19.66
CA LEU A 184 7.49 -20.94 -19.64
C LEU A 184 7.95 -21.83 -20.80
N ASP A 185 7.16 -22.85 -21.17
CA ASP A 185 7.40 -23.67 -22.37
C ASP A 185 7.32 -22.84 -23.68
N ARG A 186 6.67 -21.66 -23.64
CA ARG A 186 6.55 -20.73 -24.78
C ARG A 186 7.63 -19.63 -24.79
N ASP A 187 7.98 -19.09 -23.63
CA ASP A 187 8.98 -18.03 -23.45
C ASP A 187 9.68 -18.14 -22.08
N ALA A 188 10.68 -19.03 -22.01
CA ALA A 188 11.49 -19.21 -20.81
C ALA A 188 12.35 -17.96 -20.47
N ALA A 189 12.61 -17.09 -21.44
CA ALA A 189 13.50 -15.95 -21.28
C ALA A 189 12.85 -14.84 -20.45
N SER A 190 11.63 -14.40 -20.79
CA SER A 190 10.97 -13.32 -20.05
C SER A 190 10.58 -13.71 -18.62
N LEU A 191 10.30 -14.99 -18.36
CA LEU A 191 9.96 -15.49 -17.02
C LEU A 191 11.20 -15.80 -16.15
N THR A 192 12.43 -15.76 -16.68
CA THR A 192 13.64 -16.26 -16.00
C THR A 192 13.84 -15.66 -14.60
N ASN A 193 13.69 -14.35 -14.45
CA ASN A 193 13.84 -13.66 -13.17
C ASN A 193 12.67 -13.99 -12.21
N LEU A 194 11.46 -14.10 -12.75
CA LEU A 194 10.25 -14.40 -11.99
C LEU A 194 10.28 -15.80 -11.38
N ILE A 195 10.65 -16.84 -12.15
CA ILE A 195 10.83 -18.21 -11.65
C ILE A 195 11.86 -18.25 -10.52
N SER A 196 12.96 -17.52 -10.67
CA SER A 196 14.04 -17.47 -9.67
C SER A 196 13.55 -16.92 -8.32
N ILE A 197 12.71 -15.88 -8.34
CA ILE A 197 12.16 -15.24 -7.13
C ILE A 197 10.99 -16.03 -6.54
N ILE A 198 10.14 -16.66 -7.37
CA ILE A 198 9.12 -17.63 -6.94
C ILE A 198 9.79 -18.80 -6.19
N THR A 199 10.88 -19.34 -6.75
CA THR A 199 11.67 -20.42 -6.15
C THR A 199 12.30 -19.97 -4.83
N LEU A 200 12.89 -18.76 -4.79
CA LEU A 200 13.43 -18.17 -3.56
C LEU A 200 12.37 -18.08 -2.44
N ILE A 201 11.23 -17.46 -2.69
CA ILE A 201 10.16 -17.32 -1.67
C ILE A 201 9.69 -18.68 -1.18
N GLY A 202 9.41 -19.61 -2.10
CA GLY A 202 8.95 -20.94 -1.73
C GLY A 202 9.99 -21.75 -0.95
N SER A 203 11.27 -21.57 -1.25
CA SER A 203 12.39 -22.19 -0.52
C SER A 203 12.44 -21.78 0.95
N MET A 204 12.00 -20.57 1.28
CA MET A 204 11.92 -20.04 2.66
C MET A 204 10.80 -20.72 3.46
N TYR A 205 9.66 -21.01 2.82
CA TYR A 205 8.55 -21.72 3.48
C TYR A 205 8.86 -23.21 3.74
N ILE A 206 9.57 -23.88 2.81
CA ILE A 206 9.95 -25.30 2.98
C ILE A 206 11.29 -25.49 3.72
N GLN A 207 11.98 -24.40 4.09
CA GLN A 207 13.30 -24.40 4.75
C GLN A 207 14.38 -25.18 3.95
N ASP A 208 14.44 -24.94 2.63
CA ASP A 208 15.42 -25.56 1.74
C ASP A 208 16.85 -25.06 2.05
N GLY A 209 17.79 -25.99 2.26
CA GLY A 209 19.20 -25.66 2.53
C GLY A 209 19.91 -24.88 1.42
N ARG A 210 19.30 -24.74 0.23
CA ARG A 210 19.80 -23.95 -0.91
C ARG A 210 19.30 -22.50 -0.92
N TYR A 211 18.56 -22.05 0.10
CA TYR A 211 18.05 -20.68 0.23
C TYR A 211 19.09 -19.60 -0.15
N GLU A 212 20.30 -19.68 0.41
CA GLU A 212 21.35 -18.68 0.14
C GLU A 212 21.87 -18.70 -1.30
N THR A 213 21.84 -19.85 -1.99
CA THR A 213 22.18 -19.93 -3.42
C THR A 213 21.11 -19.23 -4.25
N PHE A 214 19.83 -19.55 -4.02
CA PHE A 214 18.71 -18.86 -4.69
C PHE A 214 18.75 -17.36 -4.42
N ARG A 215 19.08 -16.95 -3.19
CA ARG A 215 19.17 -15.55 -2.79
C ARG A 215 20.31 -14.83 -3.52
N GLN A 216 21.50 -15.42 -3.58
CA GLN A 216 22.65 -14.84 -4.29
C GLN A 216 22.44 -14.74 -5.81
N ASP A 217 21.77 -15.72 -6.42
CA ASP A 217 21.48 -15.69 -7.86
C ASP A 217 20.41 -14.64 -8.21
N VAL A 218 19.37 -14.48 -7.37
CA VAL A 218 18.41 -13.38 -7.48
C VAL A 218 19.08 -12.02 -7.27
N ASP A 219 19.92 -11.88 -6.24
CA ASP A 219 20.69 -10.66 -5.97
C ASP A 219 21.60 -10.28 -7.16
N ARG A 220 22.16 -11.26 -7.87
CA ARG A 220 22.99 -11.09 -9.08
C ARG A 220 22.15 -10.81 -10.33
N ALA A 221 20.93 -11.33 -10.42
CA ALA A 221 20.03 -11.10 -11.54
C ALA A 221 19.48 -9.67 -11.55
N VAL A 222 18.99 -9.18 -10.40
CA VAL A 222 18.38 -7.84 -10.25
C VAL A 222 19.39 -6.69 -10.43
N GLN A 223 20.69 -6.97 -10.34
CA GLN A 223 21.77 -6.00 -10.62
C GLN A 223 22.05 -5.77 -12.11
N LYS A 224 21.51 -6.61 -13.00
CA LYS A 224 21.69 -6.48 -14.46
C LYS A 224 20.70 -5.47 -15.04
N GLU A 225 20.90 -5.08 -16.29
CA GLU A 225 19.84 -4.42 -17.06
C GLU A 225 18.68 -5.41 -17.26
N LEU A 226 17.50 -5.05 -16.77
CA LEU A 226 16.29 -5.87 -16.82
C LEU A 226 15.38 -5.39 -17.95
N PRO A 227 14.68 -6.30 -18.67
CA PRO A 227 13.75 -5.90 -19.72
C PRO A 227 12.57 -5.12 -19.14
N SER A 228 12.05 -4.17 -19.92
CA SER A 228 10.86 -3.41 -19.54
C SER A 228 9.59 -4.16 -19.94
N ASP A 229 9.19 -5.12 -19.13
CA ASP A 229 8.00 -5.96 -19.34
C ASP A 229 7.23 -6.25 -18.03
N GLY A 230 6.06 -6.90 -18.16
CA GLY A 230 5.17 -7.21 -17.04
C GLY A 230 5.73 -8.27 -16.08
N PHE A 231 6.46 -9.28 -16.58
CA PHE A 231 7.08 -10.31 -15.72
C PHE A 231 8.21 -9.72 -14.87
N THR A 232 8.93 -8.71 -15.36
CA THR A 232 9.94 -7.96 -14.61
C THR A 232 9.29 -7.08 -13.54
N VAL A 233 8.15 -6.45 -13.81
CA VAL A 233 7.35 -5.78 -12.76
C VAL A 233 6.95 -6.77 -11.68
N GLN A 234 6.43 -7.95 -12.05
CA GLN A 234 6.06 -9.01 -11.10
C GLN A 234 7.25 -9.48 -10.24
N ALA A 235 8.39 -9.75 -10.89
CA ALA A 235 9.62 -10.18 -10.24
C ALA A 235 10.12 -9.14 -9.23
N LEU A 236 10.24 -7.87 -9.63
CA LEU A 236 10.68 -6.79 -8.75
C LEU A 236 9.70 -6.57 -7.58
N MET A 237 8.39 -6.73 -7.78
CA MET A 237 7.41 -6.67 -6.69
C MET A 237 7.63 -7.79 -5.66
N LEU A 238 7.71 -9.05 -6.11
CA LEU A 238 7.98 -10.18 -5.21
C LEU A 238 9.30 -9.99 -4.45
N PHE A 239 10.35 -9.52 -5.13
CA PHE A 239 11.64 -9.28 -4.50
C PHE A 239 11.62 -8.11 -3.51
N ALA A 240 10.91 -7.02 -3.81
CA ALA A 240 10.71 -5.91 -2.85
C ALA A 240 10.01 -6.37 -1.57
N LEU A 241 9.05 -7.30 -1.67
CA LEU A 241 8.39 -7.91 -0.52
C LEU A 241 9.36 -8.77 0.31
N VAL A 242 10.16 -9.63 -0.34
CA VAL A 242 11.23 -10.41 0.33
C VAL A 242 12.21 -9.51 1.07
N LEU A 243 12.68 -8.43 0.42
CA LEU A 243 13.59 -7.46 1.02
C LEU A 243 12.98 -6.80 2.25
N GLU A 244 11.70 -6.42 2.22
CA GLU A 244 11.03 -5.78 3.37
C GLU A 244 10.90 -6.73 4.57
N TRP A 245 10.52 -7.98 4.36
CA TRP A 245 10.34 -8.97 5.44
C TRP A 245 11.64 -9.66 5.89
N SER A 246 12.74 -9.44 5.16
CA SER A 246 14.11 -9.64 5.64
C SER A 246 14.74 -8.41 6.29
N GLY A 247 14.04 -7.25 6.30
CA GLY A 247 14.45 -6.03 6.99
C GLY A 247 15.26 -5.02 6.15
N GLU A 248 15.57 -5.33 4.88
CA GLU A 248 16.31 -4.51 3.91
C GLU A 248 15.47 -3.32 3.35
N SER A 249 14.71 -2.62 4.19
CA SER A 249 13.62 -1.72 3.77
C SER A 249 13.99 -0.59 2.79
N GLU A 250 15.22 -0.06 2.84
CA GLU A 250 15.68 0.95 1.87
C GLU A 250 15.87 0.36 0.47
N ARG A 251 16.39 -0.88 0.43
CA ARG A 251 16.58 -1.67 -0.78
C ARG A 251 15.23 -2.14 -1.33
N ALA A 252 14.34 -2.61 -0.46
CA ALA A 252 12.95 -2.90 -0.79
C ALA A 252 12.24 -1.70 -1.44
N THR A 253 12.41 -0.51 -0.85
CA THR A 253 11.85 0.74 -1.39
C THR A 253 12.42 1.07 -2.78
N SER A 254 13.73 0.85 -2.97
CA SER A 254 14.42 1.11 -4.25
C SER A 254 13.96 0.15 -5.36
N VAL A 255 13.84 -1.15 -5.05
CA VAL A 255 13.35 -2.19 -5.97
C VAL A 255 11.88 -1.98 -6.33
N LEU A 256 11.02 -1.66 -5.35
CA LEU A 256 9.62 -1.29 -5.63
C LEU A 256 9.54 -0.05 -6.52
N GLN A 257 10.39 0.95 -6.30
CA GLN A 257 10.44 2.15 -7.13
C GLN A 257 10.93 1.86 -8.56
N GLN A 258 11.77 0.85 -8.78
CA GLN A 258 12.13 0.35 -10.11
C GLN A 258 10.92 -0.32 -10.79
N ALA A 259 10.21 -1.21 -10.09
CA ALA A 259 8.99 -1.86 -10.59
C ALA A 259 7.94 -0.82 -11.06
N LYS A 260 7.73 0.23 -10.25
CA LYS A 260 6.82 1.34 -10.56
C LYS A 260 7.24 2.16 -11.78
N VAL A 261 8.54 2.35 -12.00
CA VAL A 261 9.06 3.03 -13.20
C VAL A 261 8.79 2.20 -14.44
N ILE A 262 9.04 0.89 -14.40
CA ILE A 262 8.78 -0.01 -15.53
C ILE A 262 7.27 -0.09 -15.83
N ALA A 263 6.43 -0.32 -14.81
CA ALA A 263 4.97 -0.40 -14.97
C ALA A 263 4.35 0.84 -15.64
N LEU A 264 4.79 2.04 -15.22
CA LEU A 264 4.35 3.30 -15.82
C LEU A 264 4.98 3.55 -17.20
N HIS A 265 6.19 3.05 -17.47
CA HIS A 265 6.82 3.15 -18.78
C HIS A 265 6.10 2.30 -19.83
N ILE A 266 5.76 1.04 -19.49
CA ILE A 266 5.05 0.11 -20.39
C ILE A 266 3.54 0.38 -20.49
N ARG A 267 3.02 1.37 -19.76
CA ARG A 267 1.57 1.71 -19.67
C ARG A 267 0.70 0.56 -19.15
N LEU A 268 1.20 -0.17 -18.14
CA LEU A 268 0.43 -1.16 -17.37
C LEU A 268 -0.79 -0.55 -16.66
N ASP A 269 -0.83 0.78 -16.52
CA ASP A 269 -1.94 1.59 -15.99
C ASP A 269 -3.10 1.83 -17.00
N SER A 270 -2.94 1.40 -18.25
CA SER A 270 -3.93 1.62 -19.33
C SER A 270 -4.82 0.41 -19.56
N ARG A 271 -6.11 0.65 -19.86
CA ARG A 271 -7.09 -0.43 -20.10
C ARG A 271 -6.64 -1.42 -21.17
N THR A 272 -6.03 -0.89 -22.24
CA THR A 272 -5.62 -1.69 -23.40
C THR A 272 -4.34 -2.51 -23.20
N PHE A 273 -3.65 -2.41 -22.06
CA PHE A 273 -2.42 -3.17 -21.84
C PHE A 273 -2.70 -4.67 -21.82
N ALA A 274 -3.69 -5.09 -21.01
CA ALA A 274 -4.03 -6.50 -20.82
C ALA A 274 -4.27 -7.19 -22.18
N SER A 275 -5.23 -6.71 -22.97
CA SER A 275 -5.59 -7.33 -24.26
C SER A 275 -4.51 -7.24 -25.36
N LYS A 276 -3.53 -6.33 -25.24
CA LYS A 276 -2.38 -6.25 -26.15
C LYS A 276 -1.26 -7.24 -25.80
N HIS A 277 -1.07 -7.49 -24.50
CA HIS A 277 0.05 -8.29 -23.98
C HIS A 277 -0.40 -9.66 -23.43
N GLY A 278 -1.70 -9.95 -23.40
CA GLY A 278 -2.28 -11.24 -23.02
C GLY A 278 -2.22 -12.32 -24.10
N GLN A 279 -1.82 -11.98 -25.33
CA GLN A 279 -1.59 -12.94 -26.43
C GLN A 279 -2.81 -13.80 -26.83
N GLY A 280 -4.02 -13.40 -26.42
CA GLY A 280 -5.26 -14.19 -26.62
C GLY A 280 -5.57 -15.17 -25.47
N ASP A 281 -4.77 -15.19 -24.40
CA ASP A 281 -5.04 -15.93 -23.16
C ASP A 281 -5.69 -15.01 -22.10
N PRO A 282 -6.97 -15.22 -21.74
CA PRO A 282 -7.65 -14.44 -20.71
C PRO A 282 -7.00 -14.50 -19.32
N VAL A 283 -6.27 -15.57 -18.99
CA VAL A 283 -5.60 -15.73 -17.69
C VAL A 283 -4.33 -14.88 -17.64
N LEU A 284 -3.59 -14.77 -18.75
CA LEU A 284 -2.50 -13.80 -18.88
C LEU A 284 -3.00 -12.35 -18.87
N GLU A 285 -4.15 -12.05 -19.50
CA GLU A 285 -4.79 -10.73 -19.37
C GLU A 285 -5.18 -10.39 -17.92
N GLU A 286 -5.72 -11.35 -17.19
CA GLU A 286 -6.09 -11.20 -15.78
C GLU A 286 -4.86 -11.04 -14.88
N SER A 287 -3.77 -11.77 -15.16
CA SER A 287 -2.47 -11.59 -14.53
C SER A 287 -1.94 -10.16 -14.69
N TRP A 288 -2.10 -9.54 -15.87
CA TRP A 288 -1.73 -8.14 -16.09
C TRP A 288 -2.60 -7.15 -15.31
N ARG A 289 -3.93 -7.34 -15.25
CA ARG A 289 -4.82 -6.54 -14.38
C ARG A 289 -4.40 -6.66 -12.91
N ARG A 290 -4.19 -7.88 -12.42
CA ARG A 290 -3.77 -8.17 -11.03
C ARG A 290 -2.38 -7.63 -10.70
N THR A 291 -1.44 -7.64 -11.65
CA THR A 291 -0.10 -7.05 -11.47
C THR A 291 -0.17 -5.55 -11.20
N TRP A 292 -1.00 -4.81 -11.97
CA TRP A 292 -1.24 -3.40 -11.68
C TRP A 292 -1.85 -3.18 -10.29
N TRP A 293 -2.87 -3.96 -9.95
CA TRP A 293 -3.59 -3.76 -8.69
C TRP A 293 -2.79 -4.16 -7.46
N GLU A 294 -2.01 -5.24 -7.49
CA GLU A 294 -1.08 -5.55 -6.40
C GLU A 294 0.05 -4.50 -6.30
N LEU A 295 0.51 -3.91 -7.41
CA LEU A 295 1.49 -2.81 -7.36
C LEU A 295 0.91 -1.57 -6.68
N TYR A 296 -0.36 -1.25 -6.95
CA TYR A 296 -1.12 -0.20 -6.27
C TYR A 296 -1.27 -0.49 -4.77
N VAL A 297 -1.66 -1.73 -4.42
CA VAL A 297 -1.74 -2.20 -3.03
C VAL A 297 -0.39 -2.06 -2.32
N VAL A 298 0.70 -2.55 -2.91
CA VAL A 298 2.02 -2.55 -2.27
C VAL A 298 2.63 -1.15 -2.14
N ASP A 299 2.42 -0.21 -3.10
CA ASP A 299 2.83 1.19 -2.93
C ASP A 299 2.08 1.87 -1.77
N GLY A 300 0.77 1.60 -1.64
CA GLY A 300 -0.05 2.08 -0.53
C GLY A 300 0.34 1.48 0.82
N LEU A 301 0.62 0.17 0.86
CA LEU A 301 1.06 -0.49 2.08
C LEU A 301 2.45 -0.03 2.52
N PHE A 302 3.42 0.09 1.61
CA PHE A 302 4.75 0.60 1.95
C PHE A 302 4.66 2.01 2.54
N ALA A 303 3.83 2.88 1.97
CA ALA A 303 3.59 4.23 2.48
C ALA A 303 2.95 4.22 3.88
N GLY A 304 1.89 3.42 4.10
CA GLY A 304 1.25 3.29 5.42
C GLY A 304 2.23 2.77 6.48
N ILE A 305 2.93 1.68 6.18
CA ILE A 305 3.96 1.08 7.04
C ILE A 305 5.05 2.09 7.43
N ARG A 306 5.42 3.00 6.51
CA ARG A 306 6.47 4.03 6.70
C ARG A 306 5.90 5.39 7.17
N HIS A 307 4.60 5.47 7.47
CA HIS A 307 3.86 6.68 7.84
C HIS A 307 4.07 7.86 6.88
N TRP A 308 4.17 7.57 5.58
CA TRP A 308 4.23 8.60 4.54
C TRP A 308 2.84 9.21 4.31
N PRO A 309 2.72 10.54 4.10
CA PRO A 309 1.42 11.22 3.97
C PRO A 309 0.65 10.86 2.69
N THR A 310 1.28 10.18 1.73
CA THR A 310 0.64 9.71 0.50
C THR A 310 1.49 8.64 -0.16
N PHE A 311 0.92 7.91 -1.12
CA PHE A 311 1.65 7.01 -2.02
C PHE A 311 1.51 7.45 -3.48
N SER A 312 2.52 7.13 -4.30
CA SER A 312 2.67 7.75 -5.61
C SER A 312 1.65 7.30 -6.65
N LEU A 313 1.09 6.09 -6.50
CA LEU A 313 0.05 5.58 -7.38
C LEU A 313 -1.36 6.02 -6.99
N TRP A 314 -1.58 6.60 -5.79
CA TRP A 314 -2.91 6.91 -5.24
C TRP A 314 -3.74 7.84 -6.14
N THR A 315 -3.10 8.84 -6.75
CA THR A 315 -3.73 9.87 -7.60
C THR A 315 -3.50 9.68 -9.10
N GLN A 316 -2.97 8.52 -9.52
CA GLN A 316 -2.83 8.20 -10.93
C GLN A 316 -4.21 7.99 -11.56
N GLY A 317 -4.41 8.49 -12.78
CA GLY A 317 -5.61 8.20 -13.57
C GLY A 317 -5.58 6.76 -14.08
N VAL A 318 -6.07 5.82 -13.29
CA VAL A 318 -6.09 4.38 -13.61
C VAL A 318 -7.25 4.06 -14.56
N GLU A 319 -6.94 3.44 -15.69
CA GLU A 319 -7.94 2.93 -16.64
C GLU A 319 -8.13 1.40 -16.56
N VAL A 320 -7.26 0.72 -15.79
CA VAL A 320 -7.27 -0.73 -15.59
C VAL A 320 -8.56 -1.18 -14.92
N GLU A 321 -9.14 -2.26 -15.45
CA GLU A 321 -10.39 -2.84 -14.94
C GLU A 321 -10.11 -3.72 -13.70
N LEU A 322 -11.12 -3.94 -12.87
CA LEU A 322 -11.01 -4.63 -11.59
C LEU A 322 -10.78 -6.14 -11.78
N PRO A 323 -10.02 -6.80 -10.88
CA PRO A 323 -9.79 -8.24 -10.96
C PRO A 323 -11.07 -9.07 -10.80
N ASN A 324 -11.08 -10.26 -11.40
CA ASN A 324 -12.01 -11.34 -11.12
C ASN A 324 -11.86 -11.86 -9.68
N GLU A 325 -12.73 -12.78 -9.25
CA GLU A 325 -12.55 -13.54 -8.00
C GLU A 325 -11.32 -14.46 -8.06
N GLU A 326 -10.77 -14.80 -6.90
CA GLU A 326 -9.57 -15.64 -6.72
C GLU A 326 -9.77 -17.07 -7.27
N ASP A 327 -10.93 -17.68 -7.01
CA ASP A 327 -11.31 -18.99 -7.53
C ASP A 327 -11.37 -18.94 -9.07
N ASN A 328 -12.12 -17.98 -9.63
CA ASN A 328 -12.24 -17.76 -11.08
C ASN A 328 -10.87 -17.61 -11.76
N TYR A 329 -9.93 -16.90 -11.14
CA TYR A 329 -8.57 -16.76 -11.68
C TYR A 329 -7.77 -18.06 -11.65
N THR A 330 -7.92 -18.84 -10.57
CA THR A 330 -7.21 -20.13 -10.40
C THR A 330 -7.78 -21.22 -11.31
N ASP A 331 -9.10 -21.29 -11.42
CA ASP A 331 -9.86 -22.25 -12.25
C ASP A 331 -9.97 -21.81 -13.72
N SER A 332 -9.34 -20.69 -14.10
CA SER A 332 -9.28 -20.14 -15.46
C SER A 332 -10.62 -19.65 -16.05
N VAL A 333 -11.62 -19.39 -15.20
CA VAL A 333 -12.97 -18.92 -15.57
C VAL A 333 -13.03 -17.39 -15.52
N ILE A 334 -12.32 -16.73 -16.43
CA ILE A 334 -12.20 -15.27 -16.45
C ILE A 334 -13.49 -14.63 -17.00
N LEU A 335 -14.25 -13.96 -16.12
CA LEU A 335 -15.45 -13.22 -16.49
C LEU A 335 -15.11 -11.81 -17.00
N PRO A 336 -16.00 -11.15 -17.76
CA PRO A 336 -15.84 -9.75 -18.16
C PRO A 336 -15.58 -8.85 -16.94
N PRO A 337 -14.46 -8.11 -16.89
CA PRO A 337 -14.06 -7.36 -15.70
C PRO A 337 -14.92 -6.10 -15.52
N LYS A 338 -15.22 -5.75 -14.26
CA LYS A 338 -15.93 -4.52 -13.90
C LYS A 338 -14.95 -3.34 -13.82
N THR A 339 -15.43 -2.11 -13.91
CA THR A 339 -14.61 -0.89 -13.77
C THR A 339 -14.68 -0.32 -12.35
N LEU A 340 -13.72 0.55 -12.00
CA LEU A 340 -13.82 1.38 -10.79
C LEU A 340 -15.10 2.22 -10.76
N SER A 341 -15.61 2.67 -11.91
CA SER A 341 -16.85 3.45 -12.00
C SER A 341 -18.06 2.63 -11.55
N ASP A 342 -18.11 1.35 -11.91
CA ASP A 342 -19.22 0.47 -11.52
C ASP A 342 -19.18 0.20 -10.00
N TYR A 343 -17.97 0.08 -9.43
CA TYR A 343 -17.79 -0.04 -7.98
C TYR A 343 -18.15 1.25 -7.23
N ASP A 344 -17.74 2.42 -7.71
CA ASP A 344 -18.00 3.70 -7.05
C ASP A 344 -19.49 4.08 -7.07
N ASN A 345 -20.24 3.67 -8.10
CA ASN A 345 -21.68 3.91 -8.19
C ASN A 345 -22.56 2.84 -7.49
N ARG A 346 -21.99 1.73 -7.01
CA ARG A 346 -22.73 0.58 -6.44
C ARG A 346 -23.74 0.91 -5.33
N GLY A 347 -23.56 2.03 -4.63
CA GLY A 347 -24.45 2.51 -3.56
C GLY A 347 -25.71 3.22 -4.05
N PHE A 348 -25.89 3.35 -5.38
CA PHE A 348 -27.06 3.97 -6.01
C PHE A 348 -27.88 2.98 -6.86
N GLU A 349 -27.50 1.69 -6.86
CA GLU A 349 -28.19 0.62 -7.58
C GLU A 349 -29.30 0.00 -6.70
N ASP A 350 -30.44 -0.37 -7.30
CA ASP A 350 -31.57 -1.02 -6.61
C ASP A 350 -31.29 -2.48 -6.18
N VAL A 351 -30.13 -3.05 -6.54
CA VAL A 351 -29.76 -4.45 -6.35
C VAL A 351 -28.36 -4.56 -5.73
N GLU A 352 -28.15 -5.51 -4.80
CA GLU A 352 -26.85 -5.74 -4.14
C GLU A 352 -25.79 -6.25 -5.14
N VAL A 353 -25.00 -5.33 -5.71
CA VAL A 353 -23.93 -5.66 -6.65
C VAL A 353 -22.67 -6.12 -5.90
N SER A 354 -22.43 -7.43 -5.86
CA SER A 354 -21.16 -7.99 -5.36
C SER A 354 -19.98 -7.75 -6.32
N PHE A 355 -18.80 -7.57 -5.75
CA PHE A 355 -17.51 -7.47 -6.44
C PHE A 355 -16.52 -8.52 -5.91
N SER A 356 -15.34 -8.62 -6.53
CA SER A 356 -14.31 -9.55 -6.10
C SER A 356 -13.68 -9.17 -4.77
N SER A 357 -13.12 -10.15 -4.05
CA SER A 357 -12.34 -9.87 -2.83
C SER A 357 -11.17 -8.91 -3.10
N TYR A 358 -10.52 -9.03 -4.26
CA TYR A 358 -9.51 -8.07 -4.71
C TYR A 358 -10.05 -6.63 -4.83
N THR A 359 -11.31 -6.45 -5.27
CA THR A 359 -11.93 -5.11 -5.36
C THR A 359 -12.05 -4.46 -3.98
N TYR A 360 -12.50 -5.20 -2.96
CA TYR A 360 -12.61 -4.65 -1.60
C TYR A 360 -11.24 -4.37 -0.97
N LEU A 361 -10.19 -5.14 -1.33
CA LEU A 361 -8.80 -4.85 -0.96
C LEU A 361 -8.27 -3.57 -1.64
N ILE A 362 -8.52 -3.39 -2.95
CA ILE A 362 -8.17 -2.16 -3.69
C ILE A 362 -8.83 -0.95 -3.03
N ASP A 363 -10.11 -1.05 -2.67
CA ASP A 363 -10.82 0.04 -2.02
C ASP A 363 -10.30 0.34 -0.61
N ALA A 364 -9.98 -0.68 0.19
CA ALA A 364 -9.33 -0.48 1.49
C ALA A 364 -8.00 0.30 1.36
N ILE A 365 -7.27 0.14 0.26
CA ILE A 365 -6.05 0.93 -0.05
C ILE A 365 -6.37 2.35 -0.54
N ARG A 366 -7.43 2.56 -1.33
CA ARG A 366 -7.93 3.92 -1.68
C ARG A 366 -8.29 4.71 -0.42
N ILE A 367 -8.92 4.04 0.55
CA ILE A 367 -9.29 4.57 1.86
C ILE A 367 -8.03 4.82 2.71
N LEU A 368 -7.06 3.90 2.73
CA LEU A 368 -5.77 4.14 3.40
C LEU A 368 -5.06 5.39 2.85
N GLY A 369 -5.03 5.60 1.54
CA GLY A 369 -4.49 6.85 0.95
C GLY A 369 -5.22 8.11 1.40
N THR A 370 -6.54 8.01 1.62
CA THR A 370 -7.36 9.11 2.19
C THR A 370 -7.00 9.37 3.66
N VAL A 371 -6.76 8.31 4.44
CA VAL A 371 -6.32 8.40 5.85
C VAL A 371 -4.92 9.03 5.97
N LEU A 372 -3.97 8.59 5.14
CA LEU A 372 -2.60 9.14 5.12
C LEU A 372 -2.62 10.62 4.72
N GLY A 373 -3.43 10.99 3.71
CA GLY A 373 -3.65 12.38 3.32
C GLY A 373 -4.29 13.23 4.42
N ALA A 374 -5.12 12.64 5.29
CA ALA A 374 -5.65 13.30 6.49
C ALA A 374 -4.60 13.51 7.60
N GLY A 375 -3.34 13.12 7.39
CA GLY A 375 -2.18 13.50 8.20
C GLY A 375 -1.42 14.75 7.71
N ASP A 376 -1.63 15.18 6.45
CA ASP A 376 -0.91 16.30 5.83
C ASP A 376 -1.82 17.50 5.59
N ILE A 377 -1.59 18.60 6.31
CA ILE A 377 -2.46 19.80 6.31
C ILE A 377 -2.11 20.75 5.15
N ALA A 378 -1.58 20.23 4.03
CA ALA A 378 -1.16 20.98 2.85
C ALA A 378 -2.32 21.53 1.97
N GLY A 379 -3.28 22.24 2.58
CA GLY A 379 -4.27 23.06 1.86
C GLY A 379 -5.74 22.83 2.21
N GLY A 380 -6.05 22.06 3.26
CA GLY A 380 -7.43 21.82 3.73
C GLY A 380 -7.55 21.91 5.26
N SER A 381 -8.77 21.86 5.78
CA SER A 381 -9.00 21.69 7.23
C SER A 381 -8.81 20.22 7.61
N ALA A 382 -7.95 19.94 8.59
CA ALA A 382 -7.67 18.56 9.02
C ALA A 382 -8.94 17.82 9.44
N LEU A 383 -9.82 18.44 10.25
CA LEU A 383 -11.15 17.93 10.59
C LEU A 383 -12.00 17.49 9.38
N SER A 384 -11.91 18.20 8.25
CA SER A 384 -12.68 17.85 7.05
C SER A 384 -12.15 16.58 6.36
N LEU A 385 -10.82 16.43 6.26
CA LEU A 385 -10.18 15.23 5.72
C LEU A 385 -10.40 14.03 6.64
N VAL A 386 -10.34 14.24 7.96
CA VAL A 386 -10.64 13.22 8.97
C VAL A 386 -12.09 12.74 8.87
N LYS A 387 -13.07 13.65 8.78
CA LYS A 387 -14.48 13.29 8.62
C LYS A 387 -14.74 12.52 7.32
N ASN A 388 -14.07 12.89 6.23
CA ASN A 388 -14.14 12.17 4.96
C ASN A 388 -13.55 10.74 5.08
N ALA A 389 -12.39 10.60 5.74
CA ALA A 389 -11.79 9.29 6.01
C ALA A 389 -12.67 8.42 6.94
N GLU A 390 -13.30 8.99 7.97
CA GLU A 390 -14.27 8.28 8.82
C GLU A 390 -15.48 7.79 8.02
N ALA A 391 -16.02 8.65 7.14
CA ALA A 391 -17.16 8.30 6.29
C ALA A 391 -16.80 7.18 5.30
N ASN A 392 -15.61 7.25 4.69
CA ASN A 392 -15.11 6.21 3.79
C ASN A 392 -14.94 4.85 4.49
N ILE A 393 -14.33 4.82 5.68
CA ILE A 393 -14.19 3.59 6.47
C ILE A 393 -15.56 2.99 6.82
N MET A 394 -16.51 3.82 7.26
CA MET A 394 -17.86 3.35 7.58
C MET A 394 -18.61 2.86 6.33
N SER A 395 -18.45 3.55 5.21
CA SER A 395 -19.07 3.19 3.92
C SER A 395 -18.56 1.84 3.40
N TRP A 396 -17.27 1.54 3.56
CA TRP A 396 -16.70 0.24 3.20
C TRP A 396 -17.43 -0.90 3.93
N TYR A 397 -17.59 -0.81 5.26
CA TYR A 397 -18.29 -1.82 6.05
C TYR A 397 -19.80 -1.91 5.73
N LEU A 398 -20.48 -0.79 5.48
CA LEU A 398 -21.92 -0.77 5.21
C LEU A 398 -22.27 -1.36 3.83
N HIS A 399 -21.43 -1.12 2.82
CA HIS A 399 -21.61 -1.61 1.45
C HIS A 399 -20.80 -2.89 1.15
N LEU A 400 -20.38 -3.61 2.21
CA LEU A 400 -19.79 -4.94 2.10
C LEU A 400 -20.92 -5.98 2.09
N PRO A 401 -21.09 -6.75 1.00
CA PRO A 401 -22.21 -7.67 0.86
C PRO A 401 -22.12 -8.80 1.87
N GLN A 402 -23.25 -9.43 2.22
CA GLN A 402 -23.30 -10.38 3.34
C GLN A 402 -22.25 -11.51 3.22
N SER A 403 -21.99 -11.99 1.99
CA SER A 403 -21.01 -13.03 1.66
C SER A 403 -19.53 -12.63 1.80
N LYS A 404 -19.22 -11.34 2.00
CA LYS A 404 -17.85 -10.81 2.16
C LYS A 404 -17.60 -10.20 3.56
N ARG A 405 -18.58 -10.26 4.48
CA ARG A 405 -18.45 -9.69 5.84
C ARG A 405 -17.53 -10.49 6.76
N ASP A 406 -17.42 -11.80 6.52
CA ASP A 406 -16.48 -12.70 7.17
C ASP A 406 -15.53 -13.25 6.08
N PRO A 407 -14.20 -13.24 6.25
CA PRO A 407 -13.29 -13.90 5.32
C PRO A 407 -13.31 -15.44 5.40
N VAL A 408 -13.94 -16.04 6.41
CA VAL A 408 -14.13 -17.50 6.49
C VAL A 408 -15.33 -17.91 5.63
N ARG A 409 -15.06 -18.71 4.59
CA ARG A 409 -16.09 -19.27 3.71
C ARG A 409 -16.87 -20.39 4.42
N PRO A 410 -18.07 -20.77 3.93
CA PRO A 410 -18.88 -21.84 4.54
C PRO A 410 -18.25 -23.24 4.58
N ASP A 411 -17.16 -23.45 3.85
CA ASP A 411 -16.32 -24.66 3.84
C ASP A 411 -15.19 -24.63 4.89
N GLY A 412 -15.03 -23.51 5.61
CA GLY A 412 -13.96 -23.26 6.58
C GLY A 412 -12.66 -22.72 5.97
N ILE A 413 -12.61 -22.46 4.67
CA ILE A 413 -11.44 -21.91 3.99
C ILE A 413 -11.43 -20.38 4.16
N VAL A 414 -10.27 -19.82 4.55
CA VAL A 414 -10.07 -18.37 4.59
C VAL A 414 -9.84 -17.83 3.17
N ASP A 415 -10.64 -16.86 2.77
CA ASP A 415 -10.35 -15.99 1.64
C ASP A 415 -9.21 -15.03 2.03
N GLU A 416 -7.98 -15.38 1.66
CA GLU A 416 -6.77 -14.65 2.02
C GLU A 416 -6.75 -13.20 1.47
N ILE A 417 -7.51 -12.88 0.42
CA ILE A 417 -7.58 -11.53 -0.16
C ILE A 417 -8.61 -10.67 0.55
N LEU A 418 -9.75 -11.24 0.91
CA LEU A 418 -10.73 -10.59 1.79
C LEU A 418 -10.17 -10.41 3.21
N PHE A 419 -9.42 -11.38 3.71
CA PHE A 419 -8.65 -11.28 4.96
C PHE A 419 -7.66 -10.11 4.92
N ARG A 420 -6.88 -9.97 3.84
CA ARG A 420 -6.05 -8.77 3.60
C ARG A 420 -6.89 -7.49 3.57
N ALA A 421 -8.07 -7.47 2.96
CA ALA A 421 -8.92 -6.27 2.92
C ALA A 421 -9.37 -5.85 4.33
N HIS A 422 -9.84 -6.80 5.16
CA HIS A 422 -10.20 -6.58 6.57
C HIS A 422 -9.00 -6.16 7.44
N MET A 423 -7.79 -6.69 7.17
CA MET A 423 -6.54 -6.22 7.80
C MET A 423 -6.26 -4.74 7.45
N VAL A 424 -6.35 -4.38 6.16
CA VAL A 424 -6.06 -3.03 5.66
C VAL A 424 -7.03 -2.00 6.22
N ILE A 425 -8.34 -2.27 6.20
CA ILE A 425 -9.33 -1.28 6.66
C ILE A 425 -9.24 -1.03 8.18
N ASN A 426 -8.90 -2.04 8.98
CA ASN A 426 -8.66 -1.88 10.42
C ASN A 426 -7.32 -1.20 10.72
N THR A 427 -6.30 -1.42 9.88
CA THR A 427 -5.03 -0.67 9.94
C THR A 427 -5.26 0.80 9.57
N ALA A 428 -6.06 1.10 8.53
CA ALA A 428 -6.44 2.46 8.15
C ALA A 428 -7.24 3.18 9.25
N ALA A 429 -8.20 2.50 9.89
CA ALA A 429 -8.90 3.04 11.07
C ALA A 429 -7.94 3.30 12.24
N THR A 430 -6.96 2.41 12.46
CA THR A 430 -5.92 2.59 13.49
C THR A 430 -5.04 3.82 13.19
N HIS A 431 -4.54 3.99 11.96
CA HIS A 431 -3.82 5.20 11.53
C HIS A 431 -4.64 6.49 11.71
N LEU A 432 -5.94 6.46 11.42
CA LEU A 432 -6.80 7.65 11.52
C LEU A 432 -7.01 8.09 12.97
N HIS A 433 -7.22 7.11 13.87
CA HIS A 433 -7.68 7.35 15.24
C HIS A 433 -6.58 7.32 16.30
N ARG A 434 -5.51 6.52 16.15
CA ARG A 434 -4.41 6.42 17.14
C ARG A 434 -3.72 7.77 17.43
N PRO A 435 -3.37 8.63 16.44
CA PRO A 435 -2.77 9.94 16.69
C PRO A 435 -3.73 10.99 17.29
N ARG A 436 -5.03 10.67 17.34
CA ARG A 436 -6.11 11.57 17.81
C ARG A 436 -6.79 11.04 19.09
N SER A 437 -6.25 9.96 19.64
CA SER A 437 -6.71 9.31 20.86
C SER A 437 -6.05 9.92 22.10
N MET A 438 -6.65 9.68 23.27
CA MET A 438 -6.05 10.03 24.57
C MET A 438 -5.06 8.96 25.08
N LEU A 439 -4.75 7.93 24.29
CA LEU A 439 -3.79 6.91 24.70
C LEU A 439 -2.38 7.48 24.57
N HIS A 440 -1.65 7.54 25.68
CA HIS A 440 -0.23 7.90 25.62
C HIS A 440 0.54 6.90 24.75
N TYR A 441 1.62 7.36 24.13
CA TYR A 441 2.56 6.48 23.45
C TYR A 441 3.57 6.02 24.49
N SER A 442 3.68 4.71 24.71
CA SER A 442 4.71 4.18 25.61
C SER A 442 6.10 4.44 25.02
N THR A 443 7.13 4.54 25.85
CA THR A 443 8.53 4.70 25.38
C THR A 443 8.92 3.59 24.41
N MET A 444 8.37 2.38 24.58
CA MET A 444 8.60 1.27 23.66
C MET A 444 7.86 1.45 22.33
N GLU A 445 6.62 1.96 22.32
CA GLU A 445 5.91 2.34 21.09
C GLU A 445 6.70 3.41 20.32
N LEU A 446 7.34 4.36 21.03
CA LEU A 446 8.19 5.39 20.43
C LEU A 446 9.59 4.90 20.00
N LEU A 447 10.17 3.88 20.64
CA LEU A 447 11.46 3.31 20.22
C LEU A 447 11.32 2.29 19.08
N CYS A 448 10.15 1.65 18.94
CA CYS A 448 9.77 0.85 17.76
C CYS A 448 9.37 1.74 16.56
N SER A 449 9.84 3.01 16.54
CA SER A 449 9.25 4.15 15.80
C SER A 449 9.09 3.97 14.30
N LYS A 450 9.85 3.06 13.66
CA LYS A 450 9.75 2.77 12.22
C LYS A 450 8.34 2.40 11.77
N TYR A 451 7.49 1.95 12.69
CA TYR A 451 6.08 1.61 12.46
C TYR A 451 5.11 2.36 13.40
N ALA A 452 5.58 3.31 14.20
CA ALA A 452 4.73 4.09 15.11
C ALA A 452 4.07 5.28 14.39
N PRO A 453 2.77 5.55 14.61
CA PRO A 453 2.12 6.72 14.04
C PRO A 453 2.81 8.03 14.47
N PRO A 454 2.82 9.07 13.61
CA PRO A 454 3.51 10.32 13.86
C PRO A 454 3.06 10.96 15.18
N LEU A 455 4.01 11.57 15.89
CA LEU A 455 3.81 12.15 17.21
C LEU A 455 2.65 13.17 17.20
N PRO A 456 1.71 13.11 18.17
CA PRO A 456 0.44 13.83 18.12
C PRO A 456 0.55 15.35 18.40
N ALA A 457 1.74 15.87 18.70
CA ALA A 457 1.91 17.09 19.48
C ALA A 457 2.01 18.41 18.67
N GLU A 458 2.55 18.41 17.45
CA GLU A 458 3.00 19.66 16.80
C GLU A 458 2.03 20.28 15.78
N VAL A 459 0.99 19.55 15.33
CA VAL A 459 0.17 19.97 14.17
C VAL A 459 -1.36 19.87 14.37
N ILE A 460 -1.82 19.26 15.47
CA ILE A 460 -3.26 19.07 15.74
C ILE A 460 -3.74 20.20 16.66
N SER A 461 -4.84 20.88 16.31
CA SER A 461 -5.39 21.95 17.14
C SER A 461 -5.95 21.40 18.47
N PRO A 462 -5.95 22.19 19.56
CA PRO A 462 -6.51 21.73 20.85
C PRO A 462 -7.93 21.19 20.76
N ASP A 463 -8.77 21.75 19.88
CA ASP A 463 -10.16 21.33 19.65
C ASP A 463 -10.29 20.00 18.87
N GLU A 464 -9.29 19.63 18.05
CA GLU A 464 -9.24 18.32 17.38
C GLU A 464 -8.63 17.24 18.30
N ASN A 465 -7.92 17.66 19.35
CA ASN A 465 -7.14 16.80 20.22
C ASN A 465 -8.00 16.04 21.26
N HIS A 466 -7.46 14.95 21.82
CA HIS A 466 -8.01 14.23 22.99
C HIS A 466 -9.49 13.78 22.93
N HIS A 467 -10.03 13.46 21.75
CA HIS A 467 -11.42 13.00 21.67
C HIS A 467 -11.61 11.54 22.13
N ASN A 468 -12.40 11.32 23.20
CA ASN A 468 -12.87 9.99 23.64
C ASN A 468 -13.35 9.09 22.48
N ARG A 469 -14.05 9.66 21.51
CA ARG A 469 -14.53 8.97 20.30
C ARG A 469 -13.38 8.34 19.49
N HIS A 470 -12.25 9.03 19.34
CA HIS A 470 -11.06 8.50 18.65
C HIS A 470 -10.35 7.46 19.50
N THR A 471 -10.29 7.63 20.83
CA THR A 471 -9.80 6.59 21.76
C THR A 471 -10.55 5.27 21.61
N HIS A 472 -11.88 5.28 21.69
CA HIS A 472 -12.69 4.07 21.53
C HIS A 472 -12.56 3.47 20.13
N LYS A 473 -12.54 4.29 19.07
CA LYS A 473 -12.37 3.79 17.69
C LYS A 473 -10.99 3.18 17.43
N ALA A 474 -9.91 3.74 17.98
CA ALA A 474 -8.57 3.18 17.88
C ALA A 474 -8.48 1.79 18.55
N ILE A 475 -8.99 1.66 19.77
CA ILE A 475 -9.06 0.38 20.48
C ILE A 475 -9.96 -0.61 19.76
N HIS A 476 -11.11 -0.18 19.23
CA HIS A 476 -12.01 -1.03 18.46
C HIS A 476 -11.35 -1.57 17.19
N ALA A 477 -10.71 -0.72 16.38
CA ALA A 477 -10.02 -1.13 15.17
C ALA A 477 -8.86 -2.10 15.47
N ALA A 478 -8.06 -1.80 16.48
CA ALA A 478 -6.99 -2.68 16.95
C ALA A 478 -7.53 -4.05 17.43
N LYS A 479 -8.57 -4.06 18.27
CA LYS A 479 -9.21 -5.29 18.74
C LYS A 479 -9.80 -6.09 17.57
N THR A 480 -10.48 -5.44 16.62
CA THR A 480 -11.08 -6.08 15.44
C THR A 480 -10.00 -6.72 14.57
N PHE A 481 -8.87 -6.04 14.34
CA PHE A 481 -7.71 -6.60 13.66
C PHE A 481 -7.17 -7.85 14.37
N ILE A 482 -7.10 -7.83 15.70
CA ILE A 482 -6.52 -8.92 16.50
C ILE A 482 -7.48 -10.12 16.61
N ASP A 483 -8.78 -9.87 16.75
CA ASP A 483 -9.82 -10.91 16.76
C ASP A 483 -9.90 -11.59 15.37
N LEU A 484 -9.73 -10.83 14.28
CA LEU A 484 -9.58 -11.34 12.91
C LEU A 484 -8.41 -12.35 12.77
N LEU A 485 -7.32 -12.22 13.53
CA LEU A 485 -6.19 -13.18 13.45
C LEU A 485 -6.53 -14.58 13.99
N THR A 486 -7.70 -14.77 14.62
CA THR A 486 -8.11 -16.06 15.17
C THR A 486 -8.78 -17.00 14.16
N VAL A 487 -9.04 -16.54 12.93
CA VAL A 487 -9.78 -17.31 11.90
C VAL A 487 -8.99 -18.47 11.28
N SER A 488 -7.66 -18.47 11.36
CA SER A 488 -6.82 -19.48 10.71
C SER A 488 -6.18 -20.45 11.70
N THR A 489 -6.21 -21.74 11.33
CA THR A 489 -5.45 -22.80 12.01
C THR A 489 -3.96 -22.80 11.66
N SER A 490 -3.54 -22.02 10.66
CA SER A 490 -2.15 -21.96 10.16
C SER A 490 -1.78 -20.52 9.78
N PRO A 491 -1.22 -19.71 10.71
CA PRO A 491 -0.99 -18.29 10.46
C PRO A 491 0.06 -18.00 9.37
N ILE A 492 0.81 -19.01 8.91
CA ILE A 492 1.85 -18.87 7.88
C ILE A 492 1.32 -18.87 6.44
N THR A 493 0.01 -19.10 6.20
CA THR A 493 -0.60 -18.90 4.86
C THR A 493 -0.98 -17.44 4.59
N HIS A 494 -1.12 -16.66 5.65
CA HIS A 494 -1.46 -15.25 5.57
C HIS A 494 -0.34 -14.43 4.96
N SER A 495 -0.74 -13.36 4.26
CA SER A 495 0.20 -12.33 3.77
C SER A 495 1.10 -11.84 4.92
N PRO A 496 2.44 -11.91 4.79
CA PRO A 496 3.38 -11.53 5.86
C PRO A 496 3.27 -10.07 6.35
N PHE A 497 2.52 -9.21 5.65
CA PHE A 497 2.05 -7.91 6.16
C PHE A 497 1.29 -8.01 7.50
N VAL A 498 0.75 -9.17 7.85
CA VAL A 498 0.14 -9.45 9.17
C VAL A 498 1.09 -9.14 10.32
N MET A 499 2.40 -9.27 10.13
CA MET A 499 3.38 -9.00 11.18
C MET A 499 3.54 -7.50 11.48
N CYS A 500 3.66 -6.65 10.46
CA CYS A 500 3.81 -5.21 10.68
C CYS A 500 2.49 -4.53 11.06
N MET A 501 1.38 -4.90 10.40
CA MET A 501 0.05 -4.39 10.74
C MET A 501 -0.39 -4.87 12.14
N GLY A 502 -0.21 -6.16 12.43
CA GLY A 502 -0.51 -6.74 13.74
C GLY A 502 0.32 -6.15 14.86
N SER A 503 1.57 -5.75 14.61
CA SER A 503 2.40 -5.04 15.60
C SER A 503 1.84 -3.65 15.91
N MET A 504 1.35 -2.91 14.91
CA MET A 504 0.69 -1.61 15.11
C MET A 504 -0.66 -1.73 15.84
N ALA A 505 -1.46 -2.74 15.48
CA ALA A 505 -2.71 -3.06 16.18
C ALA A 505 -2.42 -3.48 17.64
N MET A 506 -1.41 -4.32 17.87
CA MET A 506 -1.07 -4.80 19.21
C MET A 506 -0.50 -3.69 20.09
N ALA A 507 0.35 -2.80 19.55
CA ALA A 507 0.78 -1.59 20.24
C ALA A 507 -0.43 -0.73 20.69
N THR A 508 -1.35 -0.44 19.76
CA THR A 508 -2.59 0.31 20.05
C THR A 508 -3.46 -0.39 21.10
N HIS A 509 -3.57 -1.72 21.04
CA HIS A 509 -4.34 -2.50 22.01
C HIS A 509 -3.70 -2.46 23.40
N MET A 510 -2.38 -2.66 23.52
CA MET A 510 -1.64 -2.64 24.77
C MET A 510 -1.68 -1.27 25.45
N SER A 511 -1.54 -0.19 24.69
CA SER A 511 -1.72 1.18 25.21
C SER A 511 -3.18 1.40 25.67
N GLY A 512 -4.17 0.72 25.06
CA GLY A 512 -5.54 0.64 25.60
C GLY A 512 -5.65 -0.15 26.92
N CYS A 513 -4.88 -1.24 27.09
CA CYS A 513 -4.86 -2.05 28.31
C CYS A 513 -4.35 -1.27 29.53
N GLU A 514 -3.29 -0.49 29.33
CA GLU A 514 -2.63 0.28 30.38
C GLU A 514 -3.59 1.30 31.03
N TYR A 515 -4.32 2.06 30.21
CA TYR A 515 -5.14 3.17 30.70
C TYR A 515 -6.61 2.79 30.96
N LEU A 516 -7.22 1.90 30.16
CA LEU A 516 -8.69 1.75 30.14
C LEU A 516 -9.25 0.36 30.42
N LEU A 517 -8.53 -0.73 30.12
CA LEU A 517 -9.06 -2.09 30.37
C LEU A 517 -8.78 -2.55 31.80
N ARG A 518 -9.74 -3.28 32.39
CA ARG A 518 -9.67 -3.88 33.73
C ARG A 518 -10.42 -5.22 33.78
N GLY A 519 -10.18 -5.98 34.84
CA GLY A 519 -10.85 -7.26 35.10
C GLY A 519 -10.65 -8.26 33.95
N SER A 520 -11.75 -8.87 33.52
CA SER A 520 -11.76 -9.85 32.43
C SER A 520 -11.20 -9.31 31.11
N ASP A 521 -11.45 -8.04 30.78
CA ASP A 521 -10.96 -7.47 29.51
C ASP A 521 -9.45 -7.26 29.51
N TYR A 522 -8.84 -7.00 30.67
CA TYR A 522 -7.39 -6.98 30.82
C TYR A 522 -6.80 -8.39 30.68
N THR A 523 -7.45 -9.41 31.26
CA THR A 523 -7.06 -10.82 31.07
C THR A 523 -7.14 -11.24 29.60
N HIS A 524 -8.28 -10.99 28.94
CA HIS A 524 -8.49 -11.32 27.53
C HIS A 524 -7.53 -10.56 26.58
N ALA A 525 -7.08 -9.36 26.96
CA ALA A 525 -6.09 -8.62 26.19
C ALA A 525 -4.69 -9.21 26.32
N ARG A 526 -4.29 -9.66 27.52
CA ARG A 526 -3.03 -10.39 27.72
C ARG A 526 -2.97 -11.68 26.90
N ASP A 527 -4.09 -12.39 26.77
CA ASP A 527 -4.15 -13.63 25.98
C ASP A 527 -4.11 -13.35 24.47
N ARG A 528 -4.71 -12.24 24.00
CA ARG A 528 -4.51 -11.70 22.64
C ARG A 528 -3.05 -11.38 22.32
N VAL A 529 -2.33 -10.73 23.25
CA VAL A 529 -0.89 -10.45 23.11
C VAL A 529 -0.09 -11.75 22.98
N ARG A 530 -0.41 -12.77 23.79
CA ARG A 530 0.23 -14.10 23.71
C ARG A 530 -0.06 -14.81 22.37
N MET A 531 -1.28 -14.71 21.85
CA MET A 531 -1.67 -15.26 20.55
C MET A 531 -0.84 -14.62 19.42
N PHE A 532 -0.74 -13.30 19.37
CA PHE A 532 0.04 -12.62 18.32
C PHE A 532 1.55 -12.89 18.41
N LEU A 533 2.10 -12.99 19.64
CA LEU A 533 3.48 -13.46 19.83
C LEU A 533 3.69 -14.90 19.32
N GLY A 534 2.65 -15.74 19.36
CA GLY A 534 2.63 -17.06 18.71
C GLY A 534 2.68 -16.97 17.18
N ILE A 535 1.90 -16.07 16.58
CA ILE A 535 1.93 -15.79 15.12
C ILE A 535 3.32 -15.31 14.69
N LEU A 536 3.89 -14.30 15.38
CA LEU A 536 5.24 -13.82 15.10
C LEU A 536 6.28 -14.92 15.29
N LYS A 537 6.13 -15.81 16.28
CA LYS A 537 7.01 -16.98 16.47
C LYS A 537 6.95 -17.95 15.28
N ALA A 538 5.77 -18.21 14.71
CA ALA A 538 5.61 -19.09 13.55
C ALA A 538 6.33 -18.55 12.30
N PHE A 539 6.37 -17.23 12.11
CA PHE A 539 7.10 -16.61 11.00
C PHE A 539 8.62 -16.51 11.20
N LYS A 540 9.19 -16.71 12.40
CA LYS A 540 10.65 -16.52 12.64
C LYS A 540 11.56 -17.43 11.81
N SER A 541 11.11 -18.63 11.45
CA SER A 541 11.86 -19.57 10.61
C SER A 541 11.72 -19.30 9.10
N ILE A 542 10.95 -18.27 8.71
CA ILE A 542 10.64 -17.93 7.31
C ILE A 542 11.12 -16.50 7.01
N TRP A 543 10.72 -15.52 7.82
CA TRP A 543 10.99 -14.09 7.60
C TRP A 543 11.83 -13.50 8.74
N PRO A 544 13.10 -13.12 8.52
CA PRO A 544 14.00 -12.63 9.57
C PRO A 544 13.43 -11.49 10.43
N GLN A 545 12.69 -10.56 9.83
CA GLN A 545 12.09 -9.41 10.50
C GLN A 545 11.06 -9.80 11.58
N ALA A 546 10.47 -11.00 11.52
CA ALA A 546 9.60 -11.56 12.55
C ALA A 546 10.29 -11.69 13.91
N THR A 547 11.62 -11.92 13.92
CA THR A 547 12.41 -11.97 15.14
C THR A 547 12.47 -10.61 15.82
N LYS A 548 12.67 -9.53 15.04
CA LYS A 548 12.68 -8.16 15.56
C LYS A 548 11.32 -7.77 16.15
N TRP A 549 10.23 -7.88 15.38
CA TRP A 549 8.89 -7.53 15.86
C TRP A 549 8.46 -8.34 17.08
N SER A 550 8.84 -9.62 17.15
CA SER A 550 8.54 -10.45 18.33
C SER A 550 9.28 -9.97 19.58
N SER A 551 10.52 -9.52 19.47
CA SER A 551 11.26 -8.95 20.60
C SER A 551 10.66 -7.61 21.04
N GLU A 552 10.32 -6.75 20.07
CA GLU A 552 9.67 -5.45 20.30
C GLU A 552 8.33 -5.61 21.05
N ILE A 553 7.41 -6.44 20.53
CA ILE A 553 6.12 -6.70 21.18
C ILE A 553 6.28 -7.44 22.52
N SER A 554 7.28 -8.29 22.69
CA SER A 554 7.56 -8.93 23.99
C SER A 554 8.00 -7.90 25.04
N LEU A 555 8.80 -6.91 24.65
CA LEU A 555 9.28 -5.84 25.54
C LEU A 555 8.15 -4.86 25.90
N MET A 556 7.30 -4.49 24.94
CA MET A 556 6.07 -3.74 25.20
C MET A 556 5.15 -4.47 26.18
N ALA A 557 4.91 -5.77 25.94
CA ALA A 557 4.07 -6.59 26.80
C ALA A 557 4.61 -6.64 28.23
N LYS A 558 5.93 -6.85 28.41
CA LYS A 558 6.58 -6.80 29.72
C LYS A 558 6.29 -5.49 30.47
N ALA A 559 6.55 -4.35 29.83
CA ALA A 559 6.30 -3.03 30.44
C ALA A 559 4.84 -2.83 30.89
N VAL A 560 3.86 -3.34 30.13
CA VAL A 560 2.42 -3.20 30.41
C VAL A 560 1.88 -4.23 31.41
N PHE A 561 2.46 -5.43 31.51
CA PHE A 561 1.95 -6.54 32.33
C PHE A 561 2.78 -6.86 33.60
N GLU A 562 4.09 -6.56 33.66
CA GLU A 562 4.92 -6.95 34.82
C GLU A 562 4.62 -6.13 36.09
N ASN A 563 4.10 -4.91 35.96
CA ASN A 563 3.77 -4.02 37.09
C ASN A 563 2.31 -4.11 37.58
N ARG A 564 1.54 -5.10 37.12
CA ARG A 564 0.09 -5.18 37.36
C ARG A 564 -0.39 -6.58 37.75
N ASP A 565 -1.51 -6.61 38.46
CA ASP A 565 -2.16 -7.84 38.89
C ASP A 565 -2.98 -8.52 37.77
N ALA A 566 -3.69 -9.60 38.10
CA ALA A 566 -4.51 -10.33 37.14
C ALA A 566 -5.71 -9.52 36.59
N HIS A 567 -6.07 -8.41 37.25
CA HIS A 567 -7.20 -7.54 36.92
C HIS A 567 -6.77 -6.21 36.28
N GLY A 568 -5.45 -5.95 36.19
CA GLY A 568 -4.88 -4.76 35.57
C GLY A 568 -4.62 -3.59 36.52
N GLU A 569 -4.75 -3.80 37.83
CA GLU A 569 -4.40 -2.81 38.85
C GLU A 569 -2.91 -2.88 39.20
N LEU A 570 -2.32 -1.75 39.61
CA LEU A 570 -0.90 -1.65 39.94
C LEU A 570 -0.57 -2.48 41.19
N THR A 571 0.53 -3.24 41.16
CA THR A 571 0.94 -4.03 42.32
C THR A 571 1.46 -3.13 43.45
N VAL A 572 1.34 -3.61 44.70
CA VAL A 572 1.80 -2.88 45.89
C VAL A 572 3.33 -2.66 45.89
N GLU A 573 4.10 -3.51 45.20
CA GLU A 573 5.55 -3.28 45.00
C GLU A 573 5.80 -2.21 43.94
N SER A 574 5.12 -2.26 42.79
CA SER A 574 5.19 -1.22 41.75
C SER A 574 4.84 0.18 42.31
N ILE A 575 3.83 0.27 43.18
CA ILE A 575 3.42 1.51 43.86
C ILE A 575 4.53 2.06 44.78
N ARG A 576 5.35 1.20 45.40
CA ARG A 576 6.47 1.62 46.27
C ARG A 576 7.69 2.13 45.49
N THR A 577 7.82 1.75 44.22
CA THR A 577 8.88 2.24 43.32
C THR A 577 8.51 3.53 42.58
N ILE A 578 7.26 3.98 42.65
CA ILE A 578 6.89 5.34 42.20
C ILE A 578 7.44 6.34 43.23
N PRO A 579 8.22 7.36 42.82
CA PRO A 579 8.67 8.40 43.75
C PRO A 579 7.48 9.12 44.39
N GLN A 580 7.44 9.21 45.73
CA GLN A 580 6.38 9.92 46.44
C GLN A 580 6.46 11.44 46.21
N VAL A 581 5.82 11.91 45.14
CA VAL A 581 5.52 13.34 44.92
C VAL A 581 4.28 13.70 45.76
N GLU A 582 4.41 13.59 47.08
CA GLU A 582 3.33 13.92 48.01
C GLU A 582 3.38 15.36 48.52
N GLN A 583 2.26 16.06 48.32
CA GLN A 583 1.66 17.01 49.27
C GLN A 583 2.53 18.21 49.74
N ARG A 584 2.61 19.27 48.91
CA ARG A 584 2.97 20.63 49.38
C ARG A 584 2.18 21.80 48.75
N VAL A 585 0.87 21.65 48.54
CA VAL A 585 -0.08 22.80 48.53
C VAL A 585 -1.46 22.33 49.03
N PHE A 586 -1.78 22.49 50.32
CA PHE A 586 -3.18 22.68 50.79
C PHE A 586 -3.37 23.13 52.28
N THR A 587 -2.39 23.79 52.89
CA THR A 587 -2.60 24.54 54.16
C THR A 587 -1.79 25.83 54.17
N ASP A 588 -2.44 26.93 53.78
CA ASP A 588 -2.47 28.21 54.50
C ASP A 588 -2.90 29.35 53.55
N SER A 589 -4.04 29.96 53.85
CA SER A 589 -4.59 31.11 53.12
C SER A 589 -4.76 32.29 54.06
N LEU A 590 -3.65 32.86 54.51
CA LEU A 590 -3.60 34.16 55.18
C LEU A 590 -2.53 35.05 54.53
N VAL A 591 -3.00 36.16 53.96
CA VAL A 591 -2.22 37.18 53.26
C VAL A 591 -1.80 38.26 54.27
N PRO A 592 -0.54 38.74 54.23
CA PRO A 592 -0.31 40.11 53.79
C PRO A 592 0.78 40.28 52.70
N GLU A 593 0.70 41.42 52.03
CA GLU A 593 1.53 41.94 50.93
C GLU A 593 3.04 41.98 51.26
N SER A 594 3.96 41.80 50.30
CA SER A 594 4.46 42.90 49.45
C SER A 594 5.69 42.49 48.60
N GLY A 595 6.00 43.27 47.54
CA GLY A 595 7.39 43.49 47.09
C GLY A 595 7.94 42.67 45.90
N ASN A 596 7.96 43.33 44.72
CA ASN A 596 8.95 43.20 43.62
C ASN A 596 9.24 41.85 42.92
N ALA A 597 9.18 41.87 41.59
CA ALA A 597 9.89 40.91 40.72
C ALA A 597 11.39 41.27 40.60
N PRO A 598 12.25 40.32 40.17
CA PRO A 598 12.83 40.51 38.84
C PRO A 598 12.99 39.23 37.99
N THR A 599 13.32 39.50 36.73
CA THR A 599 13.55 38.63 35.56
C THR A 599 14.51 37.43 35.70
N GLY A 600 14.13 36.30 35.07
CA GLY A 600 15.00 35.55 34.14
C GLY A 600 15.80 34.35 34.67
N GLY A 601 15.55 33.16 34.09
CA GLY A 601 16.34 31.94 34.27
C GLY A 601 15.84 30.80 33.36
N SER A 602 16.74 29.99 32.80
CA SER A 602 16.38 28.93 31.81
C SER A 602 15.77 27.69 32.46
N LEU A 603 14.96 26.96 31.70
CA LEU A 603 14.21 25.76 32.13
C LEU A 603 14.72 24.49 31.42
N ASP A 604 16.04 24.39 31.23
CA ASP A 604 16.70 23.39 30.36
C ASP A 604 17.39 22.23 31.13
N PHE A 605 17.35 22.22 32.47
CA PHE A 605 18.21 21.36 33.30
C PHE A 605 17.51 20.18 34.01
N MET A 606 16.36 19.71 33.49
CA MET A 606 15.65 18.53 34.03
C MET A 606 15.37 17.41 33.01
N LEU A 607 15.85 17.51 31.77
CA LEU A 607 15.72 16.43 30.76
C LEU A 607 17.01 15.61 30.55
N ALA A 608 18.15 16.02 31.13
CA ALA A 608 19.44 15.36 30.90
C ALA A 608 19.61 14.06 31.72
N ASP A 609 19.31 14.11 33.02
CA ASP A 609 19.73 13.06 33.97
C ASP A 609 18.92 11.76 33.89
N VAL A 610 17.81 11.74 33.15
CA VAL A 610 16.95 10.54 33.00
C VAL A 610 17.42 9.61 31.86
N ILE A 611 18.34 10.07 31.01
CA ILE A 611 18.76 9.33 29.79
C ILE A 611 20.08 8.57 29.99
N SER A 612 20.85 8.84 31.06
CA SER A 612 22.17 8.23 31.25
C SER A 612 22.18 6.80 31.82
N ASP A 613 21.10 6.36 32.48
CA ASP A 613 21.03 5.07 33.19
C ASP A 613 20.28 3.97 32.39
N ALA A 614 20.14 4.15 31.08
CA ALA A 614 19.35 3.26 30.20
C ALA A 614 20.04 2.94 28.85
N ILE A 615 21.37 2.75 28.86
CA ILE A 615 22.20 2.29 27.72
C ILE A 615 23.00 1.06 28.14
#